data_AF-A0A9P5QHA5-F1
#
_entry.id   AF-A0A9P5QHA5-F1
#
_cell.length_a   1.000
_cell.length_b   1.000
_cell.length_c   1.000
_cell.angle_alpha   90.00
_cell.angle_beta   90.00
_cell.angle_gamma   90.00
#
_symmetry.space_group_name_H-M   'P 1'
#
loop_
_entity.id
_entity.type
_entity.pdbx_description
1 polymer ?
#
loop_
_entity_poly.entity_id
_entity_poly.type
_entity_poly.pdbx_seq_one_letter_code
_entity_poly.pdbx_strand_id
1 'polypeptide(L)'
;MASNQDVQEVLNTLSTLTAGAANADSKAFAESFSAAIAQHSAEAEAAAIAAVAAATSAPGDVTHNHEQLQRIAEQHQQDVEQDKQGQHKGDKSQEESTISQDDHHQQVLQHIATAAAEASSTLATVPITPVPAPPPPAKPVAGSAEWHKMRRDNHKEVERRRRETINDGINDLSKAVPNCDKNKGSILRQAVKYIQTILAENERLAGEVELLATSKLDLDKFILEKSVAEATYQTLSVQHEQLKRDYDELREKMGELEPHVAKKQRVD
;
A
#
# COMPACT_ATOMS: atom_id res chain seq x y z
N MET A 1 -33.76 18.06 -29.11
CA MET A 1 -33.80 18.87 -27.87
C MET A 1 -34.39 17.99 -26.79
N ALA A 2 -33.56 17.23 -26.09
CA ALA A 2 -34.02 16.45 -24.93
C ALA A 2 -34.33 17.44 -23.81
N SER A 3 -35.51 17.31 -23.21
CA SER A 3 -36.04 18.26 -22.24
C SER A 3 -35.21 18.20 -20.96
N ASN A 4 -34.98 19.34 -20.31
CA ASN A 4 -34.31 19.45 -19.01
C ASN A 4 -34.93 18.55 -17.91
N GLN A 5 -36.16 18.07 -18.16
CA GLN A 5 -36.91 17.18 -17.30
C GLN A 5 -36.37 15.74 -17.28
N ASP A 6 -35.86 15.23 -18.42
CA ASP A 6 -35.33 13.86 -18.51
C ASP A 6 -33.98 13.74 -17.76
N VAL A 7 -33.18 14.80 -17.76
CA VAL A 7 -31.89 14.85 -17.04
C VAL A 7 -32.11 14.88 -15.52
N GLN A 8 -33.15 15.57 -15.06
CA GLN A 8 -33.51 15.63 -13.63
C GLN A 8 -34.06 14.29 -13.11
N GLU A 9 -34.82 13.54 -13.92
CA GLU A 9 -35.25 12.18 -13.57
C GLU A 9 -34.08 11.20 -13.47
N VAL A 10 -33.09 11.30 -14.35
CA VAL A 10 -31.88 10.47 -14.28
C VAL A 10 -31.05 10.79 -13.03
N LEU A 11 -30.94 12.06 -12.64
CA LEU A 11 -30.21 12.46 -11.44
C LEU A 11 -30.92 12.02 -10.14
N ASN A 12 -32.25 12.08 -10.11
CA ASN A 12 -33.03 11.63 -8.96
C ASN A 12 -33.06 10.10 -8.82
N THR A 13 -33.06 9.37 -9.95
CA THR A 13 -32.94 7.90 -9.94
C THR A 13 -31.54 7.44 -9.54
N LEU A 14 -30.48 8.16 -9.94
CA LEU A 14 -29.11 7.88 -9.47
C LEU A 14 -28.94 8.15 -7.96
N SER A 15 -29.57 9.22 -7.45
CA SER A 15 -29.54 9.56 -6.01
C SER A 15 -30.32 8.57 -5.15
N THR A 16 -31.40 7.98 -5.67
CA THR A 16 -32.18 6.97 -4.93
C THR A 16 -31.53 5.59 -4.95
N LEU A 17 -30.83 5.22 -6.04
CA LEU A 17 -30.02 4.00 -6.11
C LEU A 17 -28.80 4.02 -5.19
N THR A 18 -28.20 5.18 -4.96
CA THR A 18 -27.06 5.35 -4.04
C THR A 18 -27.50 5.43 -2.57
N ALA A 19 -28.70 5.93 -2.28
CA ALA A 19 -29.25 5.95 -0.93
C ALA A 19 -29.70 4.56 -0.42
N GLY A 20 -30.03 3.62 -1.32
CA GLY A 20 -30.56 2.29 -0.97
C GLY A 20 -29.54 1.25 -0.52
N ALA A 21 -28.23 1.51 -0.64
CA ALA A 21 -27.17 0.51 -0.40
C ALA A 21 -26.28 0.80 0.82
N ALA A 22 -26.52 1.88 1.56
CA ALA A 22 -25.70 2.27 2.70
C ALA A 22 -26.20 1.60 4.00
N ASN A 23 -25.83 0.34 4.19
CA ASN A 23 -25.99 -0.32 5.49
C ASN A 23 -25.00 0.31 6.50
N ALA A 24 -25.46 0.59 7.72
CA ALA A 24 -24.74 1.37 8.73
C ALA A 24 -23.34 0.82 9.08
N ASP A 25 -23.13 -0.50 8.92
CA ASP A 25 -21.84 -1.16 9.15
C ASP A 25 -20.77 -0.82 8.09
N SER A 26 -21.17 -0.49 6.86
CA SER A 26 -20.24 -0.14 5.77
C SER A 26 -19.64 1.25 5.98
N LYS A 27 -20.42 2.18 6.54
CA LYS A 27 -19.97 3.55 6.82
C LYS A 27 -18.93 3.58 7.96
N ALA A 28 -19.17 2.80 9.01
CA ALA A 28 -18.23 2.67 10.13
C ALA A 28 -16.90 2.01 9.68
N PHE A 29 -16.97 1.01 8.79
CA PHE A 29 -15.77 0.39 8.22
C PHE A 29 -14.99 1.34 7.31
N ALA A 30 -15.68 2.11 6.45
CA ALA A 30 -15.06 3.09 5.57
C ALA A 30 -14.41 4.25 6.35
N GLU A 31 -15.07 4.74 7.41
CA GLU A 31 -14.51 5.77 8.30
C GLU A 31 -13.29 5.24 9.07
N SER A 32 -13.36 4.00 9.59
CA SER A 32 -12.22 3.36 10.28
C SER A 32 -11.04 3.10 9.35
N PHE A 33 -11.29 2.72 8.09
CA PHE A 33 -10.24 2.46 7.12
C PHE A 33 -9.59 3.76 6.63
N SER A 34 -10.38 4.82 6.43
CA SER A 34 -9.87 6.14 6.06
C SER A 34 -9.04 6.76 7.19
N ALA A 35 -9.47 6.58 8.46
CA ALA A 35 -8.69 6.98 9.63
C ALA A 35 -7.37 6.20 9.74
N ALA A 36 -7.36 4.90 9.45
CA ALA A 36 -6.15 4.09 9.48
C ALA A 36 -5.13 4.50 8.39
N ILE A 37 -5.59 4.86 7.19
CA ILE A 37 -4.71 5.37 6.12
C ILE A 37 -4.12 6.74 6.48
N ALA A 38 -4.92 7.63 7.06
CA ALA A 38 -4.44 8.94 7.51
C ALA A 38 -3.40 8.83 8.64
N GLN A 39 -3.58 7.86 9.55
CA GLN A 39 -2.63 7.62 10.64
C GLN A 39 -1.30 7.06 10.11
N HIS A 40 -1.34 6.19 9.11
CA HIS A 40 -0.14 5.63 8.48
C HIS A 40 0.63 6.66 7.63
N SER A 41 -0.05 7.64 7.02
CA SER A 41 0.63 8.72 6.28
C SER A 41 1.28 9.74 7.21
N ALA A 42 0.65 10.06 8.35
CA ALA A 42 1.20 10.97 9.35
C ALA A 42 2.45 10.39 10.04
N GLU A 43 2.45 9.08 10.32
CA GLU A 43 3.61 8.38 10.87
C GLU A 43 4.76 8.27 9.85
N ALA A 44 4.44 8.14 8.55
CA ALA A 44 5.43 8.14 7.47
C ALA A 44 6.07 9.52 7.25
N GLU A 45 5.31 10.61 7.34
CA GLU A 45 5.87 11.98 7.28
C GLU A 45 6.71 12.32 8.51
N ALA A 46 6.28 11.91 9.71
CA ALA A 46 7.07 12.12 10.94
C ALA A 46 8.40 11.34 10.91
N ALA A 47 8.41 10.11 10.37
CA ALA A 47 9.62 9.32 10.19
C ALA A 47 10.57 9.90 9.13
N ALA A 48 10.04 10.47 8.04
CA ALA A 48 10.84 11.11 7.00
C ALA A 48 11.50 12.42 7.51
N ILE A 49 10.77 13.23 8.28
CA ILE A 49 11.31 14.46 8.89
C ILE A 49 12.36 14.13 9.97
N ALA A 50 12.16 13.07 10.75
CA ALA A 50 13.14 12.58 11.73
C ALA A 50 14.42 12.03 11.06
N ALA A 51 14.29 11.32 9.93
CA ALA A 51 15.43 10.80 9.18
C ALA A 51 16.27 11.90 8.52
N VAL A 52 15.63 12.96 8.01
CA VAL A 52 16.33 14.13 7.44
C VAL A 52 17.03 14.94 8.53
N ALA A 53 16.43 15.09 9.71
CA ALA A 53 17.06 15.73 10.87
C ALA A 53 18.27 14.94 11.40
N ALA A 54 18.19 13.60 11.44
CA ALA A 54 19.30 12.73 11.85
C ALA A 54 20.47 12.77 10.85
N ALA A 55 20.20 12.83 9.54
CA ALA A 55 21.22 12.91 8.50
C ALA A 55 22.04 14.22 8.52
N THR A 56 21.54 15.26 9.19
CA THR A 56 22.21 16.58 9.24
C THR A 56 23.19 16.68 10.42
N SER A 57 23.36 15.61 11.23
CA SER A 57 24.08 15.70 12.50
C SER A 57 24.98 14.49 12.87
N ALA A 58 25.77 13.90 11.95
CA ALA A 58 26.99 13.15 12.35
C ALA A 58 27.81 12.62 11.14
N PRO A 59 29.05 13.09 10.89
CA PRO A 59 29.92 12.56 9.84
C PRO A 59 30.85 11.42 10.33
N GLY A 60 30.35 10.49 11.16
CA GLY A 60 31.21 9.52 11.88
C GLY A 60 31.06 8.04 11.53
N ASP A 61 29.92 7.59 10.97
CA ASP A 61 29.56 6.15 11.02
C ASP A 61 29.59 5.41 9.66
N VAL A 62 29.87 6.13 8.57
CA VAL A 62 29.89 5.54 7.21
C VAL A 62 31.24 4.86 6.92
N THR A 63 32.33 5.28 7.58
CA THR A 63 33.66 4.71 7.38
C THR A 63 33.84 3.32 7.99
N HIS A 64 33.20 3.03 9.13
CA HIS A 64 33.33 1.73 9.80
C HIS A 64 32.65 0.58 9.03
N ASN A 65 31.49 0.86 8.43
CA ASN A 65 30.76 -0.11 7.62
C ASN A 65 31.47 -0.44 6.31
N HIS A 66 32.13 0.54 5.67
CA HIS A 66 32.90 0.31 4.44
C HIS A 66 34.09 -0.63 4.70
N GLU A 67 34.79 -0.44 5.82
CA GLU A 67 35.96 -1.24 6.18
C GLU A 67 35.59 -2.67 6.61
N GLN A 68 34.40 -2.88 7.21
CA GLN A 68 33.90 -4.23 7.50
C GLN A 68 33.47 -4.98 6.23
N LEU A 69 32.78 -4.33 5.29
CA LEU A 69 32.38 -4.95 4.03
C LEU A 69 33.59 -5.36 3.18
N GLN A 70 34.66 -4.58 3.21
CA GLN A 70 35.89 -4.89 2.48
C GLN A 70 36.63 -6.11 3.08
N ARG A 71 36.64 -6.26 4.41
CA ARG A 71 37.17 -7.46 5.09
C ARG A 71 36.37 -8.74 4.76
N ILE A 72 35.05 -8.64 4.70
CA ILE A 72 34.19 -9.79 4.35
C ILE A 72 34.40 -10.21 2.88
N ALA A 73 34.59 -9.25 1.98
CA ALA A 73 34.88 -9.53 0.58
C ALA A 73 36.25 -10.21 0.37
N GLU A 74 37.28 -9.78 1.12
CA GLU A 74 38.60 -10.41 1.08
C GLU A 74 38.60 -11.84 1.63
N GLN A 75 37.83 -12.10 2.70
CA GLN A 75 37.72 -13.45 3.27
C GLN A 75 37.04 -14.43 2.31
N HIS A 76 35.98 -14.00 1.61
CA HIS A 76 35.32 -14.82 0.59
C HIS A 76 36.25 -15.15 -0.60
N GLN A 77 37.19 -14.27 -0.92
CA GLN A 77 38.13 -14.50 -2.02
C GLN A 77 39.18 -15.56 -1.68
N GLN A 78 39.59 -15.65 -0.41
CA GLN A 78 40.51 -16.69 0.08
C GLN A 78 39.86 -18.09 0.15
N ASP A 79 38.57 -18.17 0.54
CA ASP A 79 37.85 -19.45 0.59
C ASP A 79 37.64 -20.05 -0.81
N VAL A 80 37.44 -19.20 -1.84
CA VAL A 80 37.30 -19.63 -3.24
C VAL A 80 38.64 -20.12 -3.84
N GLU A 81 39.77 -19.66 -3.32
CA GLU A 81 41.10 -20.14 -3.76
C GLU A 81 41.49 -21.48 -3.12
N GLN A 82 41.04 -21.77 -1.89
CA GLN A 82 41.25 -23.10 -1.28
C GLN A 82 40.47 -24.20 -2.01
N ASP A 83 39.26 -23.90 -2.49
CA ASP A 83 38.42 -24.89 -3.18
C ASP A 83 38.96 -25.26 -4.58
N LYS A 84 39.79 -24.38 -5.18
CA LYS A 84 40.45 -24.65 -6.48
C LYS A 84 41.67 -25.57 -6.40
N GLN A 85 42.25 -25.81 -5.24
CA GLN A 85 43.39 -26.74 -5.09
C GLN A 85 42.97 -28.19 -4.77
N GLY A 86 41.69 -28.44 -4.47
CA GLY A 86 41.18 -29.80 -4.15
C GLY A 86 40.74 -30.65 -5.34
N GLN A 87 40.55 -30.08 -6.54
CA GLN A 87 39.79 -30.75 -7.62
C GLN A 87 40.61 -31.49 -8.70
N HIS A 88 41.88 -31.80 -8.44
CA HIS A 88 42.68 -32.66 -9.32
C HIS A 88 43.21 -33.91 -8.62
N LYS A 89 42.29 -34.81 -8.21
CA LYS A 89 42.54 -36.27 -8.17
C LYS A 89 41.23 -37.02 -7.89
N GLY A 90 40.78 -37.82 -8.85
CA GLY A 90 39.80 -38.87 -8.58
C GLY A 90 38.77 -39.12 -9.67
N ASP A 91 39.21 -39.56 -10.85
CA ASP A 91 38.37 -40.37 -11.75
C ASP A 91 38.71 -41.85 -11.50
N LYS A 92 37.74 -42.59 -10.95
CA LYS A 92 37.35 -43.98 -11.27
C LYS A 92 36.82 -44.76 -10.07
N SER A 93 35.77 -45.52 -10.38
CA SER A 93 35.27 -46.74 -9.73
C SER A 93 34.01 -46.57 -8.90
N GLN A 94 32.94 -47.11 -9.49
CA GLN A 94 31.72 -47.56 -8.83
C GLN A 94 32.03 -48.58 -7.73
N GLU A 95 31.21 -48.51 -6.68
CA GLU A 95 30.81 -49.51 -5.69
C GLU A 95 31.05 -49.06 -4.24
N GLU A 96 29.99 -49.25 -3.45
CA GLU A 96 29.96 -49.22 -1.98
C GLU A 96 29.89 -47.85 -1.29
N SER A 97 28.67 -47.44 -0.89
CA SER A 97 28.46 -46.54 0.27
C SER A 97 27.03 -46.65 0.82
N THR A 98 26.70 -47.79 1.40
CA THR A 98 25.60 -47.93 2.37
C THR A 98 26.21 -47.92 3.77
N ILE A 99 26.48 -46.74 4.34
CA ILE A 99 26.77 -46.47 5.77
C ILE A 99 26.98 -44.95 5.86
N SER A 100 25.94 -44.19 6.22
CA SER A 100 26.01 -42.77 6.66
C SER A 100 24.62 -42.17 6.93
N GLN A 101 23.52 -42.85 6.59
CA GLN A 101 22.16 -42.34 6.85
C GLN A 101 21.61 -42.63 8.26
N ASP A 102 22.19 -43.57 9.02
CA ASP A 102 21.71 -43.90 10.37
C ASP A 102 22.12 -42.87 11.44
N ASP A 103 23.32 -42.25 11.32
CA ASP A 103 23.79 -41.27 12.30
C ASP A 103 22.93 -40.00 12.32
N HIS A 104 22.43 -39.57 11.16
CA HIS A 104 21.61 -38.36 11.08
C HIS A 104 20.20 -38.59 11.68
N HIS A 105 19.67 -39.81 11.60
CA HIS A 105 18.36 -40.11 12.16
C HIS A 105 18.41 -40.24 13.69
N GLN A 106 19.51 -40.79 14.23
CA GLN A 106 19.72 -40.90 15.66
C GLN A 106 19.93 -39.52 16.32
N GLN A 107 20.60 -38.59 15.64
CA GLN A 107 20.80 -37.22 16.13
C GLN A 107 19.48 -36.43 16.20
N VAL A 108 18.57 -36.59 15.23
CA VAL A 108 17.24 -35.94 15.25
C VAL A 108 16.35 -36.46 16.39
N LEU A 109 16.39 -37.76 16.69
CA LEU A 109 15.65 -38.32 17.81
C LEU A 109 16.19 -37.84 19.17
N GLN A 110 17.51 -37.65 19.29
CA GLN A 110 18.14 -37.09 20.49
C GLN A 110 17.67 -35.64 20.75
N HIS A 111 17.64 -34.78 19.73
CA HIS A 111 17.22 -33.38 19.86
C HIS A 111 15.74 -33.22 20.26
N ILE A 112 14.86 -34.10 19.76
CA ILE A 112 13.42 -34.08 20.14
C ILE A 112 13.23 -34.48 21.60
N ALA A 113 14.02 -35.44 22.11
CA ALA A 113 13.96 -35.87 23.50
C ALA A 113 14.44 -34.79 24.48
N THR A 114 15.48 -34.02 24.13
CA THR A 114 15.97 -32.91 24.97
C THR A 114 14.99 -31.74 25.02
N ALA A 115 14.34 -31.41 23.89
CA ALA A 115 13.33 -30.36 23.85
C ALA A 115 12.05 -30.68 24.66
N ALA A 116 11.71 -31.97 24.79
CA ALA A 116 10.57 -32.42 25.60
C ALA A 116 10.85 -32.38 27.12
N ALA A 117 12.12 -32.41 27.54
CA ALA A 117 12.51 -32.34 28.95
C ALA A 117 12.52 -30.91 29.51
N GLU A 118 12.67 -29.89 28.65
CA GLU A 118 12.74 -28.48 29.06
C GLU A 118 11.36 -27.81 29.19
N ALA A 119 10.29 -28.42 28.67
CA ALA A 119 8.92 -27.95 28.84
C ALA A 119 8.25 -28.51 30.12
N SER A 120 8.89 -28.30 31.28
CA SER A 120 8.28 -28.57 32.59
C SER A 120 7.39 -27.38 32.99
N SER A 121 6.13 -27.39 32.54
CA SER A 121 5.11 -26.44 32.97
C SER A 121 4.23 -27.08 34.06
N THR A 122 4.39 -26.58 35.29
CA THR A 122 3.64 -26.96 36.50
C THR A 122 2.37 -26.11 36.68
N LEU A 123 1.39 -26.65 37.44
CA LEU A 123 0.10 -26.09 37.93
C LEU A 123 -1.11 -26.34 36.99
N ALA A 124 -2.26 -26.91 37.39
CA ALA A 124 -2.84 -27.17 38.71
C ALA A 124 -3.81 -28.37 38.66
N THR A 125 -3.81 -29.19 39.71
CA THR A 125 -4.77 -30.28 39.95
C THR A 125 -6.07 -29.73 40.54
N VAL A 126 -7.19 -29.92 39.84
CA VAL A 126 -8.55 -29.90 40.42
C VAL A 126 -9.15 -31.29 40.23
N PRO A 127 -9.58 -32.00 41.28
CA PRO A 127 -10.20 -33.31 41.12
C PRO A 127 -11.66 -33.12 40.70
N ILE A 128 -11.94 -33.29 39.40
CA ILE A 128 -13.29 -33.47 38.89
C ILE A 128 -13.48 -34.98 38.66
N THR A 129 -14.51 -35.51 39.31
CA THR A 129 -15.01 -36.89 39.19
C THR A 129 -15.10 -37.34 37.71
N PRO A 130 -14.46 -38.45 37.30
CA PRO A 130 -14.54 -38.92 35.94
C PRO A 130 -15.86 -39.68 35.73
N VAL A 131 -16.80 -39.06 35.03
CA VAL A 131 -17.85 -39.79 34.31
C VAL A 131 -17.15 -40.57 33.18
N PRO A 132 -17.35 -41.89 33.03
CA PRO A 132 -16.67 -42.65 31.99
C PRO A 132 -17.30 -42.32 30.63
N ALA A 133 -16.65 -41.43 29.89
CA ALA A 133 -16.85 -41.32 28.46
C ALA A 133 -16.28 -42.58 27.77
N PRO A 134 -16.92 -43.09 26.70
CA PRO A 134 -16.44 -44.26 25.97
C PRO A 134 -15.00 -44.03 25.47
N PRO A 135 -14.13 -45.06 25.48
CA PRO A 135 -12.73 -44.91 25.13
C PRO A 135 -12.58 -44.40 23.69
N PRO A 136 -11.69 -43.44 23.41
CA PRO A 136 -11.37 -43.06 22.05
C PRO A 136 -10.84 -44.30 21.29
N PRO A 137 -11.18 -44.47 20.01
CA PRO A 137 -10.74 -45.64 19.25
C PRO A 137 -9.23 -45.78 19.34
N ALA A 138 -8.77 -46.90 19.90
CA ALA A 138 -7.36 -47.17 20.12
C ALA A 138 -6.61 -47.11 18.78
N LYS A 139 -5.54 -46.33 18.73
CA LYS A 139 -4.68 -46.26 17.54
C LYS A 139 -4.21 -47.69 17.22
N PRO A 140 -4.44 -48.21 16.00
CA PRO A 140 -4.10 -49.58 15.66
C PRO A 140 -2.61 -49.85 15.89
N VAL A 141 -2.27 -51.06 16.37
CA VAL A 141 -0.89 -51.46 16.71
C VAL A 141 0.03 -51.25 15.50
N ALA A 142 1.16 -50.58 15.71
CA ALA A 142 2.14 -50.31 14.66
C ALA A 142 2.60 -51.62 13.99
N GLY A 143 2.56 -51.68 12.65
CA GLY A 143 2.88 -52.89 11.88
C GLY A 143 1.70 -53.85 11.64
N SER A 144 0.53 -53.60 12.23
CA SER A 144 -0.70 -54.34 11.90
C SER A 144 -1.26 -53.96 10.52
N ALA A 145 -2.02 -54.86 9.90
CA ALA A 145 -2.69 -54.60 8.61
C ALA A 145 -3.63 -53.38 8.69
N GLU A 146 -4.32 -53.21 9.82
CA GLU A 146 -5.18 -52.06 10.09
C GLU A 146 -4.39 -50.75 10.22
N TRP A 147 -3.19 -50.78 10.80
CA TRP A 147 -2.30 -49.63 10.85
C TRP A 147 -1.81 -49.21 9.45
N HIS A 148 -1.43 -50.17 8.60
CA HIS A 148 -1.04 -49.88 7.22
C HIS A 148 -2.20 -49.35 6.37
N LYS A 149 -3.43 -49.84 6.60
CA LYS A 149 -4.64 -49.33 5.95
C LYS A 149 -4.95 -47.91 6.40
N MET A 150 -4.99 -47.66 7.71
CA MET A 150 -5.22 -46.32 8.27
C MET A 150 -4.20 -45.29 7.77
N ARG A 151 -2.92 -45.66 7.69
CA ARG A 151 -1.86 -44.77 7.17
C ARG A 151 -2.08 -44.42 5.70
N ARG A 152 -2.45 -45.40 4.87
CA ARG A 152 -2.76 -45.16 3.45
C ARG A 152 -4.00 -44.28 3.27
N ASP A 153 -5.05 -44.55 4.03
CA ASP A 153 -6.31 -43.81 3.92
C ASP A 153 -6.16 -42.38 4.46
N ASN A 154 -5.42 -42.19 5.56
CA ASN A 154 -5.06 -40.87 6.04
C ASN A 154 -4.23 -40.09 5.00
N HIS A 155 -3.24 -40.72 4.37
CA HIS A 155 -2.44 -40.07 3.33
C HIS A 155 -3.28 -39.67 2.10
N LYS A 156 -4.21 -40.53 1.66
CA LYS A 156 -5.17 -40.20 0.59
C LYS A 156 -6.05 -39.03 0.96
N GLU A 157 -6.53 -39.01 2.20
CA GLU A 157 -7.41 -37.97 2.72
C GLU A 157 -6.71 -36.61 2.81
N VAL A 158 -5.44 -36.60 3.23
CA VAL A 158 -4.59 -35.40 3.22
C VAL A 158 -4.44 -34.86 1.79
N GLU A 159 -4.12 -35.73 0.84
CA GLU A 159 -3.96 -35.32 -0.57
C GLU A 159 -5.29 -34.88 -1.21
N ARG A 160 -6.42 -35.51 -0.85
CA ARG A 160 -7.75 -35.08 -1.28
C ARG A 160 -8.04 -33.65 -0.81
N ARG A 161 -7.85 -33.35 0.48
CA ARG A 161 -8.04 -32.00 1.02
C ARG A 161 -7.14 -30.99 0.32
N ARG A 162 -5.86 -31.32 0.10
CA ARG A 162 -4.94 -30.46 -0.65
C ARG A 162 -5.47 -30.15 -2.06
N ARG A 163 -5.96 -31.16 -2.78
CA ARG A 163 -6.54 -30.98 -4.12
C ARG A 163 -7.77 -30.10 -4.10
N GLU A 164 -8.63 -30.23 -3.09
CA GLU A 164 -9.81 -29.39 -2.92
C GLU A 164 -9.44 -27.94 -2.69
N THR A 165 -8.54 -27.65 -1.75
CA THR A 165 -8.05 -26.28 -1.52
C THR A 165 -7.47 -25.64 -2.79
N ILE A 166 -6.71 -26.40 -3.58
CA ILE A 166 -6.18 -25.91 -4.86
C ILE A 166 -7.30 -25.65 -5.87
N ASN A 167 -8.28 -26.55 -5.96
CA ASN A 167 -9.41 -26.39 -6.88
C ASN A 167 -10.26 -25.18 -6.51
N ASP A 168 -10.51 -24.98 -5.21
CA ASP A 168 -11.27 -23.84 -4.70
C ASP A 168 -10.55 -22.53 -5.02
N GLY A 169 -9.24 -22.45 -4.78
CA GLY A 169 -8.43 -21.28 -5.16
C GLY A 169 -8.47 -20.98 -6.66
N ILE A 170 -8.41 -22.00 -7.51
CA ILE A 170 -8.52 -21.82 -8.98
C ILE A 170 -9.94 -21.37 -9.37
N ASN A 171 -10.97 -21.90 -8.72
CA ASN A 171 -12.35 -21.49 -8.98
C ASN A 171 -12.59 -20.05 -8.55
N ASP A 172 -11.99 -19.59 -7.45
CA ASP A 172 -12.12 -18.21 -7.01
C ASP A 172 -11.37 -17.24 -7.93
N LEU A 173 -10.19 -17.62 -8.44
CA LEU A 173 -9.53 -16.88 -9.51
C LEU A 173 -10.42 -16.74 -10.76
N SER A 174 -11.17 -17.80 -11.11
CA SER A 174 -12.11 -17.75 -12.23
C SER A 174 -13.36 -16.87 -11.99
N LYS A 175 -13.64 -16.46 -10.76
CA LYS A 175 -14.72 -15.50 -10.48
C LYS A 175 -14.22 -14.06 -10.50
N ALA A 176 -12.98 -13.85 -10.05
CA ALA A 176 -12.38 -12.52 -9.95
C ALA A 176 -11.86 -11.99 -11.30
N VAL A 177 -11.45 -12.89 -12.21
CA VAL A 177 -10.87 -12.51 -13.49
C VAL A 177 -11.94 -12.53 -14.59
N PRO A 178 -12.12 -11.45 -15.36
CA PRO A 178 -13.07 -11.45 -16.47
C PRO A 178 -12.62 -12.36 -17.62
N ASN A 179 -13.59 -12.96 -18.31
CA ASN A 179 -13.40 -13.78 -19.51
C ASN A 179 -12.51 -15.03 -19.33
N CYS A 180 -12.58 -15.67 -18.16
CA CYS A 180 -11.90 -16.94 -17.95
C CYS A 180 -12.82 -18.14 -18.26
N ASP A 181 -12.25 -19.13 -18.95
CA ASP A 181 -12.88 -20.41 -19.23
C ASP A 181 -12.79 -21.39 -18.05
N LYS A 182 -13.45 -22.54 -18.16
CA LYS A 182 -13.39 -23.64 -17.18
C LYS A 182 -12.03 -24.37 -17.11
N ASN A 183 -11.09 -24.04 -17.99
CA ASN A 183 -9.79 -24.71 -18.05
C ASN A 183 -8.79 -24.07 -17.07
N LYS A 184 -8.29 -24.86 -16.10
CA LYS A 184 -7.30 -24.45 -15.10
C LYS A 184 -6.10 -23.71 -15.70
N GLY A 185 -5.55 -24.20 -16.82
CA GLY A 185 -4.41 -23.56 -17.48
C GLY A 185 -4.76 -22.23 -18.14
N SER A 186 -5.99 -22.09 -18.64
CA SER A 186 -6.47 -20.83 -19.23
C SER A 186 -6.75 -19.78 -18.16
N ILE A 187 -7.39 -20.18 -17.04
CA ILE A 187 -7.64 -19.32 -15.87
C ILE A 187 -6.34 -18.69 -15.39
N LEU A 188 -5.28 -19.49 -15.19
CA LEU A 188 -4.00 -18.98 -14.71
C LEU A 188 -3.37 -17.96 -15.68
N ARG A 189 -3.36 -18.25 -16.99
CA ARG A 189 -2.81 -17.31 -17.98
C ARG A 189 -3.62 -16.01 -18.06
N GLN A 190 -4.94 -16.13 -18.02
CA GLN A 190 -5.83 -14.98 -18.07
C GLN A 190 -5.71 -14.11 -16.81
N ALA A 191 -5.53 -14.73 -15.64
CA ALA A 191 -5.27 -14.02 -14.38
C ALA A 191 -3.98 -13.19 -14.48
N VAL A 192 -2.89 -13.78 -14.99
CA VAL A 192 -1.61 -13.05 -15.17
C VAL A 192 -1.79 -11.86 -16.12
N LYS A 193 -2.45 -12.06 -17.27
CA LYS A 193 -2.74 -10.98 -18.22
C LYS A 193 -3.59 -9.89 -17.59
N TYR A 194 -4.59 -10.25 -16.80
CA TYR A 194 -5.49 -9.32 -16.15
C TYR A 194 -4.76 -8.47 -15.10
N ILE A 195 -3.91 -9.08 -14.27
CA ILE A 195 -3.06 -8.36 -13.31
C ILE A 195 -2.16 -7.36 -14.03
N GLN A 196 -1.47 -7.78 -15.10
CA GLN A 196 -0.62 -6.87 -15.90
C GLN A 196 -1.43 -5.70 -16.48
N THR A 197 -2.64 -5.98 -16.96
CA THR A 197 -3.54 -4.95 -17.51
C THR A 197 -3.97 -3.96 -16.45
N ILE A 198 -4.38 -4.43 -15.27
CA ILE A 198 -4.78 -3.55 -14.16
C ILE A 198 -3.59 -2.70 -13.70
N LEU A 199 -2.40 -3.28 -13.59
CA LEU A 199 -1.20 -2.52 -13.17
C LEU A 199 -0.87 -1.41 -14.15
N ALA A 200 -0.89 -1.70 -15.46
CA ALA A 200 -0.66 -0.70 -16.50
C ALA A 200 -1.76 0.38 -16.51
N GLU A 201 -3.01 -0.01 -16.32
CA GLU A 201 -4.12 0.95 -16.26
C GLU A 201 -4.07 1.81 -14.99
N ASN A 202 -3.66 1.24 -13.85
CA ASN A 202 -3.49 1.99 -12.61
C ASN A 202 -2.37 3.03 -12.75
N GLU A 203 -1.24 2.66 -13.34
CA GLU A 203 -0.16 3.61 -13.66
C GLU A 203 -0.65 4.73 -14.60
N ARG A 204 -1.41 4.37 -15.64
CA ARG A 204 -2.01 5.35 -16.57
C ARG A 204 -2.96 6.31 -15.85
N LEU A 205 -3.86 5.79 -15.01
CA LEU A 205 -4.82 6.58 -14.25
C LEU A 205 -4.13 7.47 -13.22
N ALA A 206 -3.06 6.99 -12.57
CA ALA A 206 -2.27 7.80 -11.64
C ALA A 206 -1.66 9.02 -12.35
N GLY A 207 -1.10 8.84 -13.55
CA GLY A 207 -0.59 9.94 -14.37
C GLY A 207 -1.68 10.92 -14.84
N GLU A 208 -2.86 10.41 -15.18
CA GLU A 208 -4.01 11.25 -15.57
C GLU A 208 -4.51 12.11 -14.39
N VAL A 209 -4.56 11.53 -13.18
CA VAL A 209 -4.90 12.26 -11.96
C VAL A 209 -3.90 13.37 -11.66
N GLU A 210 -2.61 13.11 -11.83
CA GLU A 210 -1.56 14.13 -11.65
C GLU A 210 -1.73 15.29 -12.64
N LEU A 211 -1.96 15.00 -13.92
CA LEU A 211 -2.20 16.02 -14.95
C LEU A 211 -3.46 16.86 -14.66
N LEU A 212 -4.54 16.22 -14.21
CA LEU A 212 -5.75 16.92 -13.81
C LEU A 212 -5.50 17.80 -12.58
N ALA A 213 -4.68 17.35 -11.63
CA ALA A 213 -4.31 18.14 -10.47
C ALA A 213 -3.50 19.39 -10.88
N THR A 214 -2.53 19.27 -11.77
CA THR A 214 -1.76 20.43 -12.27
C THR A 214 -2.66 21.40 -13.03
N SER A 215 -3.53 20.89 -13.92
CA SER A 215 -4.47 21.73 -14.66
C SER A 215 -5.46 22.46 -13.75
N LYS A 216 -5.90 21.82 -12.65
CA LYS A 216 -6.73 22.47 -11.64
C LYS A 216 -5.98 23.60 -10.93
N LEU A 217 -4.74 23.37 -10.52
CA LEU A 217 -3.92 24.40 -9.87
C LEU A 217 -3.69 25.60 -10.79
N ASP A 218 -3.44 25.36 -12.07
CA ASP A 218 -3.28 26.43 -13.07
C ASP A 218 -4.57 27.25 -13.23
N LEU A 219 -5.73 26.58 -13.24
CA LEU A 219 -7.03 27.24 -13.29
C LEU A 219 -7.30 28.07 -12.03
N ASP A 220 -7.04 27.53 -10.86
CA ASP A 220 -7.21 28.23 -9.57
C ASP A 220 -6.29 29.47 -9.51
N LYS A 221 -5.04 29.35 -9.98
CA LYS A 221 -4.11 30.47 -10.13
C LYS A 221 -4.68 31.56 -11.05
N PHE A 222 -5.18 31.18 -12.23
CA PHE A 222 -5.77 32.13 -13.17
C PHE A 222 -6.99 32.85 -12.58
N ILE A 223 -7.86 32.13 -11.88
CA ILE A 223 -9.03 32.72 -11.21
C ILE A 223 -8.60 33.73 -10.15
N LEU A 224 -7.58 33.40 -9.35
CA LEU A 224 -7.06 34.30 -8.33
C LEU A 224 -6.44 35.56 -8.94
N GLU A 225 -5.60 35.40 -9.97
CA GLU A 225 -5.01 36.53 -10.70
C GLU A 225 -6.08 37.46 -11.28
N LYS A 226 -7.13 36.88 -11.88
CA LYS A 226 -8.28 37.63 -12.38
C LYS A 226 -8.99 38.41 -11.27
N SER A 227 -9.27 37.76 -10.14
CA SER A 227 -9.93 38.41 -8.99
C SER A 227 -9.12 39.58 -8.44
N VAL A 228 -7.80 39.42 -8.34
CA VAL A 228 -6.89 40.51 -7.92
C VAL A 228 -6.91 41.64 -8.94
N ALA A 229 -6.82 41.34 -10.24
CA ALA A 229 -6.91 42.35 -11.28
C ALA A 229 -8.22 43.14 -11.23
N GLU A 230 -9.36 42.46 -11.03
CA GLU A 230 -10.66 43.11 -10.87
C GLU A 230 -10.71 44.01 -9.63
N ALA A 231 -10.21 43.54 -8.47
CA ALA A 231 -10.17 44.35 -7.25
C ALA A 231 -9.28 45.60 -7.39
N THR A 232 -8.11 45.47 -8.03
CA THR A 232 -7.22 46.61 -8.30
C THR A 232 -7.85 47.59 -9.27
N TYR A 233 -8.54 47.10 -10.31
CA TYR A 233 -9.27 47.94 -11.26
C TYR A 233 -10.39 48.74 -10.58
N GLN A 234 -11.18 48.10 -9.72
CA GLN A 234 -12.24 48.79 -8.96
C GLN A 234 -11.67 49.89 -8.07
N THR A 235 -10.57 49.60 -7.36
CA THR A 235 -9.90 50.59 -6.52
C THR A 235 -9.40 51.77 -7.35
N LEU A 236 -8.74 51.51 -8.48
CA LEU A 236 -8.22 52.55 -9.35
C LEU A 236 -9.33 53.37 -10.01
N SER A 237 -10.45 52.74 -10.36
CA SER A 237 -11.64 53.40 -10.89
C SER A 237 -12.23 54.39 -9.88
N VAL A 238 -12.38 53.99 -8.62
CA VAL A 238 -12.84 54.89 -7.53
C VAL A 238 -11.88 56.05 -7.33
N GLN A 239 -10.56 55.80 -7.33
CA GLN A 239 -9.56 56.87 -7.22
C GLN A 239 -9.62 57.84 -8.42
N HIS A 240 -9.83 57.33 -9.62
CA HIS A 240 -9.97 58.16 -10.83
C HIS A 240 -11.21 59.06 -10.74
N GLU A 241 -12.34 58.52 -10.30
CA GLU A 241 -13.55 59.33 -10.09
C GLU A 241 -13.35 60.40 -9.02
N GLN A 242 -12.66 60.07 -7.92
CA GLN A 242 -12.34 61.05 -6.87
C GLN A 242 -11.47 62.18 -7.44
N LEU A 243 -10.39 61.83 -8.14
CA LEU A 243 -9.49 62.81 -8.74
C LEU A 243 -10.20 63.70 -9.75
N LYS A 244 -11.16 63.13 -10.50
CA LYS A 244 -12.00 63.89 -11.43
C LYS A 244 -12.88 64.91 -10.69
N ARG A 245 -13.52 64.52 -9.58
CA ARG A 245 -14.30 65.45 -8.74
C ARG A 245 -13.41 66.56 -8.19
N ASP A 246 -12.27 66.21 -7.61
CA ASP A 246 -11.32 67.17 -7.04
C ASP A 246 -10.82 68.16 -8.12
N TYR A 247 -10.57 67.69 -9.34
CA TYR A 247 -10.19 68.54 -10.47
C TYR A 247 -11.30 69.50 -10.89
N ASP A 248 -12.55 69.02 -10.98
CA ASP A 248 -13.71 69.85 -11.32
C ASP A 248 -13.94 70.95 -10.26
N GLU A 249 -13.81 70.61 -8.96
CA GLU A 249 -13.89 71.58 -7.86
C GLU A 249 -12.79 72.64 -7.93
N LEU A 250 -11.54 72.23 -8.20
CA LEU A 250 -10.42 73.17 -8.30
C LEU A 250 -10.59 74.10 -9.51
N ARG A 251 -11.09 73.56 -10.63
CA ARG A 251 -11.42 74.33 -11.83
C ARG A 251 -12.51 75.37 -11.56
N GLU A 252 -13.54 75.03 -10.79
CA GLU A 252 -14.58 75.97 -10.38
C GLU A 252 -14.01 77.10 -9.52
N LYS A 253 -13.25 76.77 -8.47
CA LYS A 253 -12.58 77.77 -7.61
C LYS A 253 -11.67 78.72 -8.39
N MET A 254 -10.92 78.21 -9.36
CA MET A 254 -10.07 79.04 -10.23
C MET A 254 -10.91 80.01 -11.08
N GLY A 255 -12.08 79.59 -11.57
CA GLY A 255 -13.02 80.45 -12.28
C GLY A 255 -13.63 81.54 -11.40
N GLU A 256 -13.87 81.26 -10.12
CA GLU A 256 -14.36 82.25 -9.14
C GLU A 256 -13.31 83.31 -8.76
N LEU A 257 -12.01 82.96 -8.77
CA LEU A 257 -10.93 83.90 -8.45
C LEU A 257 -10.56 84.84 -9.61
N GLU A 258 -10.72 84.44 -10.86
CA GLU A 258 -10.49 85.28 -12.06
C GLU A 258 -11.18 86.67 -12.01
N PRO A 259 -12.49 86.80 -11.67
CA PRO A 259 -13.15 88.10 -11.59
C PRO A 259 -12.64 89.00 -10.45
N HIS A 260 -11.91 88.45 -9.46
CA HIS A 260 -11.29 89.22 -8.38
C HIS A 260 -9.92 89.79 -8.76
N VAL A 261 -9.14 89.10 -9.60
CA VAL A 261 -7.85 89.61 -10.11
C VAL A 261 -8.07 90.74 -11.11
N ALA A 262 -9.04 90.61 -12.02
CA ALA A 262 -9.37 91.64 -13.00
C ALA A 262 -9.87 92.96 -12.38
N LYS A 263 -10.50 92.91 -11.19
CA LYS A 263 -10.95 94.11 -10.45
C LYS A 263 -9.81 94.80 -9.70
N LYS A 264 -8.77 94.07 -9.29
CA LYS A 264 -7.61 94.64 -8.58
C LYS A 264 -6.63 95.34 -9.53
N GLN A 265 -6.60 94.93 -10.81
CA GLN A 265 -5.72 95.49 -11.84
C GLN A 265 -6.29 96.76 -12.53
N ARG A 266 -7.51 97.19 -12.18
CA ARG A 266 -8.17 98.38 -12.73
C ARG A 266 -8.07 99.63 -11.84
N VAL A 267 -7.34 99.57 -10.73
CA VAL A 267 -7.29 100.63 -9.71
C VAL A 267 -5.91 101.31 -9.60
N ASP A 268 -4.94 100.93 -10.42
CA ASP A 268 -3.67 101.67 -10.57
C ASP A 268 -3.60 102.37 -11.93
#